data_AF-A0A4R0K5G6-F1
#
_entry.id   AF-A0A4R0K5G6-F1
#
_cell.length_a   1.000
_cell.length_b   1.000
_cell.length_c   1.000
_cell.angle_alpha   90.00
_cell.angle_beta   90.00
_cell.angle_gamma   90.00
#
_symmetry.space_group_name_H-M   'P 1'
#
loop_
_entity.id
_entity.type
_entity.pdbx_description
1 polymer ?
#
loop_
_entity_poly.entity_id
_entity_poly.type
_entity_poly.pdbx_seq_one_letter_code
_entity_poly.pdbx_strand_id
1 'polypeptide(L)'
;MGPAQRVAARTGVQHSQHFARRRTARLHGSARRDRRHRGPVIPPASVVEYDARWPIWFAEIRDGLSPYLEGIPHTIEHVGSTAVPGLAAKPIIDVDVVVSRADLVPPAVAAMVAAGYQHEGDLGITGREAFTLPPGTAHYHHLYVVVEGNKPHQDHVLLRDRLRANAADRERYAALKRELAHLLTTDRAAYVEAKAGLVEEILRRAAQSS
;
A
#
# COMPACT_ATOMS: atom_id res chain seq x y z
N MET A 1 33.49 -63.96 11.63
CA MET A 1 33.47 -64.36 13.05
C MET A 1 34.44 -63.47 13.80
N GLY A 2 33.96 -62.75 14.84
CA GLY A 2 34.82 -61.98 15.76
C GLY A 2 35.61 -62.90 16.71
N PRO A 3 36.36 -62.35 17.68
CA PRO A 3 35.75 -61.55 18.73
C PRO A 3 36.55 -60.30 19.16
N ALA A 4 35.93 -59.61 20.11
CA ALA A 4 36.24 -58.28 20.60
C ALA A 4 36.94 -58.30 21.98
N GLN A 5 37.46 -57.12 22.37
CA GLN A 5 37.67 -56.60 23.75
C GLN A 5 38.95 -57.09 24.48
N ARG A 6 39.66 -56.33 25.34
CA ARG A 6 39.54 -54.99 26.00
C ARG A 6 40.89 -54.79 26.80
N VAL A 7 41.50 -53.60 26.89
CA VAL A 7 41.59 -52.68 28.07
C VAL A 7 43.04 -52.33 28.52
N ALA A 8 43.33 -51.02 28.44
CA ALA A 8 44.02 -50.05 29.34
C ALA A 8 45.43 -50.26 29.96
N ALA A 9 46.26 -49.21 29.87
CA ALA A 9 46.78 -48.33 30.97
C ALA A 9 48.02 -47.52 30.47
N ARG A 10 47.97 -46.18 30.33
CA ARG A 10 48.27 -45.07 31.29
C ARG A 10 49.76 -44.73 31.51
N THR A 11 50.14 -43.48 31.18
CA THR A 11 50.97 -42.47 31.93
C THR A 11 51.48 -41.41 30.92
N GLY A 12 51.59 -40.09 31.15
CA GLY A 12 51.29 -39.16 32.25
C GLY A 12 51.05 -37.74 31.67
N VAL A 13 50.15 -36.92 32.22
CA VAL A 13 50.30 -35.88 33.28
C VAL A 13 50.98 -34.57 32.81
N GLN A 14 50.21 -33.48 32.78
CA GLN A 14 50.38 -32.22 33.55
C GLN A 14 49.21 -31.26 33.23
N HIS A 15 48.31 -30.98 34.20
CA HIS A 15 48.17 -29.70 34.95
C HIS A 15 47.74 -28.52 34.05
N SER A 16 46.60 -27.83 34.25
CA SER A 16 46.01 -27.33 35.50
C SER A 16 44.51 -27.02 35.36
N GLN A 17 43.79 -27.15 36.47
CA GLN A 17 42.38 -26.79 36.66
C GLN A 17 42.24 -25.32 37.11
N HIS A 18 41.22 -24.60 36.61
CA HIS A 18 40.45 -23.68 37.46
C HIS A 18 39.01 -23.49 36.99
N PHE A 19 38.12 -23.57 37.97
CA PHE A 19 36.68 -23.43 37.93
C PHE A 19 36.22 -22.01 37.52
N ALA A 20 35.03 -21.91 36.92
CA ALA A 20 33.84 -21.27 37.53
C ALA A 20 32.99 -20.41 36.58
N ARG A 21 31.70 -20.77 36.57
CA ARG A 21 30.51 -19.89 36.58
C ARG A 21 30.10 -19.22 35.27
N ARG A 22 29.02 -19.81 34.73
CA ARG A 22 27.89 -19.17 34.04
C ARG A 22 27.71 -17.71 34.46
N ARG A 23 27.77 -16.80 33.48
CA ARG A 23 27.07 -15.51 33.54
C ARG A 23 26.19 -15.38 32.31
N THR A 24 24.90 -15.43 32.58
CA THR A 24 23.82 -15.02 31.70
C THR A 24 24.03 -13.56 31.32
N ALA A 25 24.30 -13.31 30.04
CA ALA A 25 24.22 -11.96 29.49
C ALA A 25 22.74 -11.61 29.30
N ARG A 26 22.24 -10.71 30.15
CA ARG A 26 20.97 -10.01 29.95
C ARG A 26 21.06 -9.19 28.68
N LEU A 27 20.47 -9.67 27.60
CA LEU A 27 20.09 -8.78 26.51
C LEU A 27 18.83 -8.04 26.95
N HIS A 28 18.97 -6.73 26.96
CA HIS A 28 17.98 -5.75 27.35
C HIS A 28 16.72 -5.93 26.51
N GLY A 29 15.57 -5.83 27.19
CA GLY A 29 14.26 -5.91 26.56
C GLY A 29 14.12 -4.85 25.48
N SER A 30 14.10 -5.29 24.22
CA SER A 30 13.40 -4.54 23.19
C SER A 30 11.93 -4.60 23.54
N ALA A 31 11.39 -3.43 23.91
CA ALA A 31 9.98 -3.24 24.17
C ALA A 31 9.18 -3.86 23.01
N ARG A 32 8.51 -4.97 23.29
CA ARG A 32 7.42 -5.48 22.47
C ARG A 32 6.43 -4.32 22.38
N ARG A 33 6.47 -3.57 21.28
CA ARG A 33 5.45 -2.56 21.00
C ARG A 33 4.13 -3.31 21.01
N ASP A 34 3.34 -2.95 22.00
CA ASP A 34 1.98 -3.39 22.23
C ASP A 34 1.20 -3.29 20.92
N ARG A 35 1.09 -4.40 20.19
CA ARG A 35 0.22 -4.55 19.02
C ARG A 35 -1.20 -4.66 19.54
N ARG A 36 -1.73 -3.56 20.08
CA ARG A 36 -3.18 -3.43 20.26
C ARG A 36 -3.75 -3.57 18.87
N HIS A 37 -4.56 -4.60 18.66
CA HIS A 37 -5.44 -4.71 17.50
C HIS A 37 -6.29 -3.43 17.47
N ARG A 38 -5.83 -2.45 16.69
CA ARG A 38 -6.67 -1.34 16.29
C ARG A 38 -7.77 -1.97 15.43
N GLY A 39 -9.02 -1.68 15.78
CA GLY A 39 -10.19 -2.12 15.02
C GLY A 39 -10.11 -1.72 13.55
N PRO A 40 -11.10 -2.10 12.73
CA PRO A 40 -11.09 -1.83 11.30
C PRO A 40 -10.79 -0.35 11.06
N VAL A 41 -9.85 -0.07 10.14
CA VAL A 41 -9.57 1.31 9.75
C VAL A 41 -10.83 1.81 9.03
N ILE A 42 -11.45 2.88 9.52
CA ILE A 42 -12.70 3.41 8.94
C ILE A 42 -12.31 4.53 7.98
N PRO A 43 -12.79 4.52 6.73
CA PRO A 43 -12.51 5.60 5.79
C PRO A 43 -13.15 6.90 6.31
N PRO A 44 -12.45 8.04 6.19
CA PRO A 44 -13.00 9.35 6.48
C PRO A 44 -14.28 9.61 5.68
N ALA A 45 -15.31 10.12 6.36
CA ALA A 45 -16.62 10.40 5.75
C ALA A 45 -16.80 11.89 5.40
N SER A 46 -15.71 12.63 5.22
CA SER A 46 -15.75 14.05 4.86
C SER A 46 -14.79 14.36 3.71
N VAL A 47 -15.15 15.40 2.95
CA VAL A 47 -14.25 16.08 2.02
C VAL A 47 -13.55 17.20 2.80
N VAL A 48 -12.23 17.27 2.71
CA VAL A 48 -11.40 18.29 3.35
C VAL A 48 -10.59 19.03 2.30
N GLU A 49 -10.12 20.23 2.64
CA GLU A 49 -9.17 20.96 1.80
C GLU A 49 -7.86 20.19 1.66
N TYR A 50 -7.12 20.49 0.59
CA TYR A 50 -5.87 19.81 0.28
C TYR A 50 -4.89 19.87 1.45
N ASP A 51 -4.32 18.72 1.81
CA ASP A 51 -3.31 18.61 2.85
C ASP A 51 -1.94 18.34 2.24
N ALA A 52 -0.98 19.23 2.50
CA ALA A 52 0.40 19.10 2.02
C ALA A 52 1.13 17.88 2.59
N ARG A 53 0.54 17.17 3.55
CA ARG A 53 1.04 15.89 4.08
C ARG A 53 0.67 14.68 3.22
N TRP A 54 -0.32 14.78 2.31
CA TRP A 54 -0.72 13.64 1.49
C TRP A 54 0.42 13.04 0.64
N PRO A 55 1.31 13.83 0.00
CA PRO A 55 2.48 13.28 -0.67
C PRO A 55 3.46 12.57 0.29
N ILE A 56 3.53 13.01 1.55
CA ILE A 56 4.37 12.37 2.59
C ILE A 56 3.76 11.01 2.96
N TRP A 57 2.44 10.95 3.19
CA TRP A 57 1.75 9.70 3.48
C TRP A 57 1.87 8.71 2.34
N PHE A 58 1.75 9.17 1.10
CA PHE A 58 2.01 8.35 -0.08
C PHE A 58 3.45 7.82 -0.10
N ALA A 59 4.45 8.66 0.16
CA ALA A 59 5.85 8.23 0.20
C ALA A 59 6.08 7.15 1.27
N GLU A 60 5.50 7.31 2.46
CA GLU A 60 5.57 6.31 3.53
C GLU A 60 4.90 4.98 3.14
N ILE A 61 3.75 5.02 2.44
CA ILE A 61 3.09 3.82 1.92
C ILE A 61 3.98 3.14 0.87
N ARG A 62 4.46 3.89 -0.12
CA ARG A 62 5.36 3.40 -1.18
C ARG A 62 6.60 2.73 -0.60
N ASP A 63 7.25 3.39 0.34
CA ASP A 63 8.50 2.91 0.95
C ASP A 63 8.24 1.64 1.79
N GLY A 64 7.05 1.52 2.40
CA GLY A 64 6.64 0.30 3.09
C GLY A 64 6.33 -0.89 2.17
N LEU A 65 5.87 -0.63 0.94
CA LEU A 65 5.59 -1.66 -0.07
C LEU A 65 6.84 -2.11 -0.83
N SER A 66 7.81 -1.22 -1.02
CA SER A 66 8.97 -1.44 -1.89
C SER A 66 9.75 -2.75 -1.60
N PRO A 67 10.02 -3.15 -0.33
CA PRO A 67 10.72 -4.39 -0.04
C PRO A 67 10.00 -5.67 -0.50
N TYR A 68 8.67 -5.64 -0.61
CA TYR A 68 7.88 -6.80 -1.04
C TYR A 68 7.87 -6.98 -2.55
N LEU A 69 8.15 -5.91 -3.30
CA LEU A 69 8.11 -5.88 -4.76
C LEU A 69 9.51 -6.02 -5.40
N GLU A 70 10.53 -6.34 -4.60
CA GLU A 70 11.89 -6.56 -5.09
C GLU A 70 11.92 -7.67 -6.16
N GLY A 71 12.57 -7.38 -7.29
CA GLY A 71 12.67 -8.32 -8.41
C GLY A 71 11.44 -8.35 -9.34
N ILE A 72 10.37 -7.63 -9.04
CA ILE A 72 9.22 -7.44 -9.93
C ILE A 72 9.40 -6.10 -10.66
N PRO A 73 9.46 -6.04 -11.99
CA PRO A 73 9.47 -4.75 -12.70
C PRO A 73 8.17 -3.97 -12.49
N HIS A 74 8.24 -2.84 -11.78
CA HIS A 74 7.07 -2.03 -11.44
C HIS A 74 7.41 -0.55 -11.19
N THR A 75 6.38 0.30 -11.19
CA THR A 75 6.38 1.60 -10.51
C THR A 75 5.27 1.63 -9.46
N ILE A 76 5.36 2.56 -8.51
CA ILE A 76 4.30 2.81 -7.53
C ILE A 76 3.90 4.28 -7.68
N GLU A 77 2.63 4.52 -8.00
CA GLU A 77 2.14 5.84 -8.33
C GLU A 77 1.11 6.36 -7.34
N HIS A 78 1.22 7.66 -7.01
CA HIS A 78 0.17 8.38 -6.30
C HIS A 78 -0.87 8.84 -7.32
N VAL A 79 -2.08 8.30 -7.20
CA VAL A 79 -3.20 8.62 -8.08
C VAL A 79 -4.38 9.18 -7.28
N GLY A 80 -5.52 9.36 -7.94
CA GLY A 80 -6.72 9.87 -7.30
C GLY A 80 -6.63 11.35 -6.91
N SER A 81 -7.58 11.79 -6.08
CA SER A 81 -7.71 13.23 -5.77
C SER A 81 -6.59 13.75 -4.87
N THR A 82 -6.05 12.92 -3.97
CA THR A 82 -5.01 13.35 -3.01
C THR A 82 -3.65 13.55 -3.68
N ALA A 83 -3.48 13.04 -4.90
CA ALA A 83 -2.30 13.29 -5.74
C ALA A 83 -2.31 14.67 -6.43
N VAL A 84 -3.39 15.45 -6.32
CA VAL A 84 -3.55 16.74 -7.00
C VAL A 84 -3.42 17.89 -5.98
N PRO A 85 -2.32 18.66 -6.00
CA PRO A 85 -2.16 19.82 -5.13
C PRO A 85 -3.31 20.82 -5.26
N GLY A 86 -3.82 21.28 -4.12
CA GLY A 86 -4.93 22.23 -4.04
C GLY A 86 -6.33 21.65 -4.31
N LEU A 87 -6.47 20.34 -4.55
CA LEU A 87 -7.78 19.71 -4.75
C LEU A 87 -8.35 19.18 -3.43
N ALA A 88 -9.51 19.69 -3.02
CA ALA A 88 -10.26 19.15 -1.87
C ALA A 88 -10.65 17.69 -2.10
N ALA A 89 -10.49 16.82 -1.12
CA ALA A 89 -10.70 15.37 -1.28
C ALA A 89 -11.10 14.69 0.03
N LYS A 90 -11.53 13.42 -0.08
CA LYS A 90 -11.49 12.52 1.08
C LYS A 90 -10.01 12.28 1.40
N PRO A 91 -9.57 12.33 2.68
CA PRO A 91 -8.19 12.07 3.05
C PRO A 91 -7.87 10.56 3.00
N ILE A 92 -7.92 10.01 1.78
CA ILE A 92 -7.61 8.64 1.42
C ILE A 92 -6.56 8.70 0.30
N ILE A 93 -5.42 8.06 0.50
CA ILE A 93 -4.40 7.95 -0.55
C ILE A 93 -4.85 6.87 -1.54
N ASP A 94 -4.79 7.13 -2.84
CA ASP A 94 -5.00 6.11 -3.87
C ASP A 94 -3.63 5.72 -4.45
N VAL A 95 -3.30 4.44 -4.41
CA VAL A 95 -1.99 3.90 -4.80
C VAL A 95 -2.16 2.85 -5.89
N ASP A 96 -1.47 3.06 -7.01
CA ASP A 96 -1.32 2.04 -8.04
C ASP A 96 0.08 1.43 -7.97
N VAL A 97 0.16 0.11 -7.85
CA VAL A 97 1.36 -0.68 -8.20
C VAL A 97 1.22 -1.05 -9.67
N VAL A 98 1.99 -0.36 -10.51
CA VAL A 98 1.92 -0.50 -11.97
C VAL A 98 2.99 -1.47 -12.42
N VAL A 99 2.59 -2.66 -12.88
CA VAL A 99 3.50 -3.64 -13.46
C VAL A 99 3.62 -3.46 -14.97
N SER A 100 4.79 -3.74 -15.54
CA SER A 100 5.04 -3.49 -16.97
C SER A 100 4.35 -4.47 -17.94
N ARG A 101 3.86 -5.61 -17.45
CA ARG A 101 3.25 -6.68 -18.27
C ARG A 101 2.28 -7.52 -17.45
N ALA A 102 1.28 -8.09 -18.12
CA ALA A 102 0.13 -8.75 -17.47
C ALA A 102 0.49 -9.99 -16.64
N ASP A 103 1.50 -10.76 -17.05
CA ASP A 103 2.00 -11.93 -16.31
C ASP A 103 2.78 -11.57 -15.03
N LEU A 104 3.08 -10.28 -14.81
CA LEU A 104 3.58 -9.79 -13.53
C LEU A 104 2.46 -9.47 -12.52
N VAL A 105 1.19 -9.48 -12.93
CA VAL A 105 0.07 -9.25 -12.00
C VAL A 105 0.03 -10.33 -10.92
N PRO A 106 0.07 -11.65 -11.22
CA PRO A 106 0.07 -12.68 -10.18
C PRO A 106 1.20 -12.56 -9.14
N PRO A 107 2.48 -12.37 -9.52
CA PRO A 107 3.53 -12.17 -8.51
C PRO A 107 3.39 -10.86 -7.74
N ALA A 108 2.90 -9.77 -8.35
CA ALA A 108 2.63 -8.52 -7.64
C ALA A 108 1.48 -8.66 -6.63
N VAL A 109 0.39 -9.36 -7.00
CA VAL A 109 -0.71 -9.70 -6.08
C VAL A 109 -0.17 -10.52 -4.90
N ALA A 110 0.66 -11.54 -5.17
CA ALA A 110 1.28 -12.35 -4.12
C ALA A 110 2.18 -11.52 -3.19
N ALA A 111 2.92 -10.55 -3.72
CA ALA A 111 3.73 -9.61 -2.94
C ALA A 111 2.86 -8.73 -2.02
N MET A 112 1.72 -8.23 -2.49
CA MET A 112 0.79 -7.44 -1.65
C MET A 112 0.16 -8.30 -0.55
N VAL A 113 -0.19 -9.56 -0.85
CA VAL A 113 -0.63 -10.51 0.18
C VAL A 113 0.45 -10.75 1.23
N ALA A 114 1.72 -10.90 0.81
CA ALA A 114 2.85 -11.02 1.73
C ALA A 114 3.08 -9.76 2.59
N ALA A 115 2.72 -8.58 2.07
CA ALA A 115 2.70 -7.31 2.82
C ALA A 115 1.51 -7.19 3.79
N GLY A 116 0.60 -8.17 3.81
CA GLY A 116 -0.52 -8.27 4.74
C GLY A 116 -1.85 -7.75 4.21
N TYR A 117 -1.92 -7.37 2.94
CA TYR A 117 -3.18 -6.98 2.27
C TYR A 117 -4.02 -8.21 1.94
N GLN A 118 -5.33 -8.05 1.81
CA GLN A 118 -6.19 -9.13 1.32
C GLN A 118 -6.69 -8.78 -0.08
N HIS A 119 -6.55 -9.71 -1.02
CA HIS A 119 -6.97 -9.51 -2.40
C HIS A 119 -8.50 -9.67 -2.54
N GLU A 120 -9.14 -8.70 -3.19
CA GLU A 120 -10.60 -8.64 -3.39
C GLU A 120 -11.04 -8.95 -4.84
N GLY A 121 -10.10 -9.37 -5.69
CA GLY A 121 -10.32 -9.46 -7.13
C GLY A 121 -10.41 -8.08 -7.78
N ASP A 122 -11.19 -7.95 -8.84
CA ASP A 122 -11.24 -6.72 -9.65
C ASP A 122 -12.35 -5.73 -9.24
N LEU A 123 -13.24 -6.16 -8.34
CA LEU A 123 -14.44 -5.43 -7.92
C LEU A 123 -15.29 -4.91 -9.10
N GLY A 124 -15.32 -5.67 -10.20
CA GLY A 124 -16.05 -5.33 -11.42
C GLY A 124 -15.32 -4.37 -12.37
N ILE A 125 -14.04 -4.05 -12.11
CA ILE A 125 -13.20 -3.22 -12.99
C ILE A 125 -12.09 -4.06 -13.61
N THR A 126 -12.34 -4.57 -14.81
CA THR A 126 -11.39 -5.42 -15.56
C THR A 126 -10.01 -4.75 -15.69
N GLY A 127 -8.96 -5.49 -15.33
CA GLY A 127 -7.57 -5.03 -15.41
C GLY A 127 -7.07 -4.28 -14.19
N ARG A 128 -7.79 -4.29 -13.06
CA ARG A 128 -7.37 -3.66 -11.81
C ARG A 128 -7.66 -4.58 -10.63
N GLU A 129 -6.62 -5.10 -10.00
CA GLU A 129 -6.76 -5.91 -8.78
C GLU A 129 -6.83 -5.01 -7.54
N ALA A 130 -7.83 -5.20 -6.69
CA ALA A 130 -8.08 -4.38 -5.49
C ALA A 130 -7.77 -5.13 -4.20
N PHE A 131 -7.49 -4.37 -3.14
CA PHE A 131 -7.05 -4.91 -1.86
C PHE A 131 -7.66 -4.21 -0.65
N THR A 132 -7.97 -4.99 0.40
CA THR A 132 -8.26 -4.43 1.73
C THR A 132 -6.98 -4.17 2.52
N LEU A 133 -7.06 -3.19 3.42
CA LEU A 133 -5.93 -2.77 4.25
C LEU A 133 -5.62 -3.76 5.38
N PRO A 134 -4.32 -4.00 5.67
CA PRO A 134 -3.92 -4.69 6.88
C PRO A 134 -4.41 -3.96 8.16
N PRO A 135 -4.74 -4.69 9.24
CA PRO A 135 -5.02 -4.09 10.53
C PRO A 135 -3.86 -3.23 11.04
N GLY A 136 -4.17 -2.04 11.56
CA GLY A 136 -3.16 -1.14 12.12
C GLY A 136 -2.35 -0.35 11.08
N THR A 137 -2.78 -0.33 9.82
CA THR A 137 -2.24 0.57 8.78
C THR A 137 -2.22 2.03 9.26
N ALA A 138 -1.11 2.73 9.04
CA ALA A 138 -0.89 4.10 9.53
C ALA A 138 -1.78 5.12 8.81
N HIS A 139 -1.86 5.03 7.48
CA HIS A 139 -2.62 5.94 6.62
C HIS A 139 -3.69 5.16 5.87
N TYR A 140 -4.94 5.63 5.91
CA TYR A 140 -5.99 5.02 5.12
C TYR A 140 -5.68 5.22 3.63
N HIS A 141 -5.68 4.14 2.86
CA HIS A 141 -5.43 4.18 1.43
C HIS A 141 -6.20 3.10 0.68
N HIS A 142 -6.42 3.31 -0.61
CA HIS A 142 -6.74 2.25 -1.54
C HIS A 142 -5.45 1.80 -2.22
N LEU A 143 -5.35 0.50 -2.47
CA LEU A 143 -4.23 -0.10 -3.17
C LEU A 143 -4.77 -0.89 -4.35
N TYR A 144 -4.15 -0.69 -5.51
CA TYR A 144 -4.46 -1.44 -6.72
C TYR A 144 -3.19 -2.00 -7.35
N VAL A 145 -3.29 -3.16 -8.00
CA VAL A 145 -2.30 -3.63 -8.97
C VAL A 145 -2.90 -3.49 -10.37
N VAL A 146 -2.19 -2.81 -11.25
CA VAL A 146 -2.60 -2.53 -12.64
C VAL A 146 -1.45 -2.79 -13.60
N VAL A 147 -1.76 -2.95 -14.89
CA VAL A 147 -0.74 -3.11 -15.94
C VAL A 147 -0.52 -1.75 -16.61
N GLU A 148 0.75 -1.41 -16.85
CA GLU A 148 1.12 -0.21 -17.58
C GLU A 148 0.34 -0.10 -18.91
N GLY A 149 -0.15 1.10 -19.20
CA GLY A 149 -0.96 1.38 -20.38
C GLY A 149 -2.37 0.76 -20.41
N ASN A 150 -2.80 -0.04 -19.43
CA ASN A 150 -4.17 -0.54 -19.42
C ASN A 150 -5.17 0.58 -19.04
N LYS A 151 -6.47 0.35 -19.29
CA LYS A 151 -7.49 1.38 -19.11
C LYS A 151 -7.55 1.94 -17.67
N PRO A 152 -7.61 1.12 -16.59
CA PRO A 152 -7.58 1.65 -15.23
C PRO A 152 -6.36 2.53 -14.93
N HIS A 153 -5.16 2.08 -15.32
CA HIS A 153 -3.93 2.86 -15.16
C HIS A 153 -3.99 4.19 -15.92
N GLN A 154 -4.39 4.15 -17.20
CA GLN A 154 -4.51 5.35 -18.03
C GLN A 154 -5.53 6.33 -17.48
N ASP A 155 -6.71 5.87 -17.05
CA ASP A 155 -7.74 6.73 -16.48
C ASP A 155 -7.24 7.43 -15.20
N HIS A 156 -6.57 6.68 -14.31
CA HIS A 156 -6.00 7.24 -13.08
C HIS A 156 -4.95 8.33 -13.37
N VAL A 157 -4.00 8.05 -14.26
CA VAL A 157 -2.92 8.98 -14.64
C VAL A 157 -3.46 10.21 -15.39
N LEU A 158 -4.32 10.00 -16.39
CA LEU A 158 -4.90 11.09 -17.18
C LEU A 158 -5.73 12.03 -16.32
N LEU A 159 -6.56 11.49 -15.41
CA LEU A 159 -7.36 12.31 -14.51
C LEU A 159 -6.46 13.14 -13.59
N ARG A 160 -5.47 12.51 -12.95
CA ARG A 160 -4.51 13.18 -12.06
C ARG A 160 -3.80 14.32 -12.79
N ASP A 161 -3.22 14.03 -13.93
CA ASP A 161 -2.36 14.99 -14.63
C ASP A 161 -3.18 16.11 -15.27
N ARG A 162 -4.40 15.82 -15.75
CA ARG A 162 -5.36 16.83 -16.18
C ARG A 162 -5.72 17.80 -15.06
N LEU A 163 -6.04 17.31 -13.87
CA LEU A 163 -6.43 18.14 -12.73
C LEU A 163 -5.25 18.93 -12.14
N ARG A 164 -4.01 18.44 -12.31
CA ARG A 164 -2.80 19.21 -11.99
C ARG A 164 -2.60 20.37 -12.96
N ALA A 165 -2.74 20.12 -14.26
CA ALA A 165 -2.47 21.09 -15.32
C ALA A 165 -3.64 22.07 -15.59
N ASN A 166 -4.88 21.70 -15.27
CA ASN A 166 -6.06 22.50 -15.61
C ASN A 166 -6.82 22.94 -14.35
N ALA A 167 -6.67 24.22 -13.99
CA ALA A 167 -7.33 24.80 -12.81
C ALA A 167 -8.86 24.78 -12.90
N ALA A 168 -9.44 25.03 -14.09
CA ALA A 168 -10.89 25.04 -14.27
C ALA A 168 -11.51 23.65 -14.04
N ASP A 169 -10.89 22.59 -14.58
CA ASP A 169 -11.36 21.22 -14.35
C ASP A 169 -11.16 20.81 -12.88
N ARG A 170 -10.06 21.24 -12.25
CA ARG A 170 -9.82 21.03 -10.82
C ARG A 170 -10.89 21.70 -9.94
N GLU A 171 -11.24 22.94 -10.23
CA GLU A 171 -12.26 23.70 -9.49
C GLU A 171 -13.66 23.09 -9.67
N ARG A 172 -14.05 22.73 -10.90
CA ARG A 172 -15.31 22.01 -11.18
C ARG A 172 -15.40 20.71 -10.39
N TYR A 173 -14.33 19.92 -10.38
CA TYR A 173 -14.32 18.66 -9.66
C TYR A 173 -14.32 18.85 -8.14
N ALA A 174 -13.64 19.89 -7.63
CA ALA A 174 -13.69 20.24 -6.21
C ALA A 174 -15.09 20.68 -5.78
N ALA A 175 -15.75 21.53 -6.57
CA ALA A 175 -17.11 22.01 -6.30
C ALA A 175 -18.10 20.84 -6.20
N LEU A 176 -18.09 19.93 -7.19
CA LEU A 176 -18.95 18.75 -7.19
C LEU A 176 -18.72 17.88 -5.94
N LYS A 177 -17.47 17.65 -5.54
CA LYS A 177 -17.18 16.87 -4.34
C LYS A 177 -17.71 17.51 -3.06
N ARG A 178 -17.64 18.84 -2.94
CA ARG A 178 -18.21 19.57 -1.79
C ARG A 178 -19.72 19.47 -1.77
N GLU A 179 -20.38 19.61 -2.92
CA GLU A 179 -21.83 19.45 -3.06
C GLU A 179 -22.28 18.04 -2.62
N LEU A 180 -21.57 17.01 -3.09
CA LEU A 180 -21.89 15.61 -2.79
C LEU A 180 -21.39 15.14 -1.41
N ALA A 181 -20.68 15.97 -0.63
CA ALA A 181 -20.04 15.54 0.62
C ALA A 181 -21.05 14.96 1.63
N HIS A 182 -22.29 15.43 1.61
CA HIS A 182 -23.36 14.92 2.46
C HIS A 182 -23.69 13.43 2.20
N LEU A 183 -23.46 12.92 0.98
CA LEU A 183 -23.68 11.51 0.64
C LEU A 183 -22.64 10.58 1.25
N LEU A 184 -21.48 11.07 1.70
CA LEU A 184 -20.43 10.21 2.24
C LEU A 184 -20.81 9.48 3.54
N THR A 185 -21.76 10.04 4.29
CA THR A 185 -22.29 9.47 5.53
C THR A 185 -23.59 8.69 5.31
N THR A 186 -24.35 8.99 4.25
CA THR A 186 -25.68 8.39 4.01
C THR A 186 -25.68 7.34 2.91
N ASP A 187 -24.95 7.57 1.81
CA ASP A 187 -24.90 6.69 0.63
C ASP A 187 -23.59 6.87 -0.16
N ARG A 188 -22.61 6.01 0.13
CA ARG A 188 -21.31 6.05 -0.53
C ARG A 188 -21.37 5.62 -1.99
N ALA A 189 -22.32 4.76 -2.36
CA ALA A 189 -22.47 4.31 -3.74
C ALA A 189 -22.99 5.48 -4.60
N ALA A 190 -24.02 6.17 -4.12
CA ALA A 190 -24.53 7.38 -4.77
C ALA A 190 -23.44 8.47 -4.90
N TYR A 191 -22.57 8.65 -3.89
CA TYR A 191 -21.43 9.56 -4.01
C TYR A 191 -20.48 9.21 -5.16
N VAL A 192 -20.21 7.91 -5.38
CA VAL A 192 -19.33 7.46 -6.46
C VAL A 192 -20.01 7.68 -7.81
N GLU A 193 -21.26 7.24 -7.94
CA GLU A 193 -22.05 7.32 -9.17
C GLU A 193 -22.28 8.76 -9.63
N ALA A 194 -22.65 9.67 -8.71
CA ALA A 194 -22.90 11.07 -9.03
C ALA A 194 -21.67 11.83 -9.57
N LYS A 195 -20.45 11.30 -9.37
CA LYS A 195 -19.22 11.89 -9.95
C LYS A 195 -18.86 11.34 -11.32
N ALA A 196 -19.42 10.18 -11.70
CA ALA A 196 -18.97 9.42 -12.88
C ALA A 196 -19.02 10.27 -14.14
N GLY A 197 -20.14 10.97 -14.39
CA GLY A 197 -20.32 11.80 -15.58
C GLY A 197 -19.28 12.93 -15.70
N LEU A 198 -18.94 13.62 -14.60
CA LEU A 198 -17.92 14.67 -14.64
C LEU A 198 -16.51 14.08 -14.84
N VAL A 199 -16.22 12.94 -14.20
CA VAL A 199 -14.93 12.25 -14.38
C VAL A 199 -14.74 11.81 -15.82
N GLU A 200 -15.76 11.20 -16.44
CA GLU A 200 -15.74 10.82 -17.86
C GLU A 200 -15.55 12.02 -18.80
N GLU A 201 -16.23 13.14 -18.52
CA GLU A 201 -16.07 14.37 -19.29
C GLU A 201 -14.62 14.88 -19.23
N ILE A 202 -14.03 14.92 -18.03
CA ILE A 202 -12.65 15.39 -17.81
C ILE A 202 -11.66 14.46 -18.51
N LEU A 203 -11.83 13.14 -18.40
CA LEU A 203 -11.01 12.14 -19.08
C LEU A 203 -11.05 12.31 -20.60
N ARG A 204 -12.24 12.49 -21.19
CA ARG A 204 -12.40 12.72 -22.62
C ARG A 204 -11.67 14.00 -23.07
N ARG A 205 -11.73 15.07 -22.28
CA ARG A 205 -11.00 16.32 -22.57
C ARG A 205 -9.49 16.16 -22.41
N ALA A 206 -9.04 15.36 -21.45
CA ALA A 206 -7.63 15.05 -21.24
C ALA A 206 -7.06 14.29 -22.46
N ALA A 207 -7.76 13.25 -22.93
CA ALA A 207 -7.33 12.45 -24.08
C ALA A 207 -7.23 13.24 -25.41
N GLN A 208 -7.95 14.37 -25.54
CA GLN A 208 -7.89 15.24 -26.71
C GLN A 208 -6.76 16.28 -26.65
N SER A 209 -6.13 16.45 -25.49
CA SER A 209 -5.10 17.45 -25.24
C SER A 209 -3.68 16.86 -25.13
N SER A 210 -3.54 15.54 -25.29
CA SER A 210 -2.29 14.78 -25.18
C SER A 210 -1.73 14.38 -26.54
#